data_AF-A0A523LFM9-F1
#
_entry.id   AF-A0A523LFM9-F1
#
_cell.length_a   1.000
_cell.length_b   1.000
_cell.length_c   1.000
_cell.angle_alpha   90.00
_cell.angle_beta   90.00
_cell.angle_gamma   90.00
#
_symmetry.space_group_name_H-M   'P 1'
#
loop_
_entity.id
_entity.type
_entity.pdbx_description
1 polymer ?
#
loop_
_entity_poly.entity_id
_entity_poly.type
_entity_poly.pdbx_seq_one_letter_code
_entity_poly.pdbx_strand_id
1 'polypeptide(L)' 'MGVYPASLFKNCRPGRFPLWPVIAGAASRDGVSGERYDGVWFDVGAPDQLAALRQFLARSAI' A
#
# COMPACT_ATOMS: atom_id res chain seq x y z
N MET A 1 -5.33 2.50 -0.88
CA MET A 1 -4.90 2.07 0.48
C MET A 1 -5.33 0.62 0.70
N GLY A 2 -4.65 -0.13 1.56
CA GLY A 2 -5.02 -1.53 1.85
C GLY A 2 -5.64 -1.69 3.24
N VAL A 3 -6.76 -2.41 3.33
CA VAL A 3 -7.41 -2.79 4.60
C VAL A 3 -7.34 -4.31 4.71
N TYR A 4 -6.73 -4.82 5.79
CA TYR A 4 -6.46 -6.25 5.95
C TYR A 4 -7.11 -6.80 7.23
N PRO A 5 -8.04 -7.77 7.12
CA PRO A 5 -8.56 -8.46 8.31
C PRO A 5 -7.49 -9.39 8.89
N ALA A 6 -7.49 -9.58 10.22
CA ALA A 6 -6.52 -10.45 10.88
C ALA A 6 -6.53 -11.90 10.35
N SER A 7 -7.70 -12.40 9.92
CA SER A 7 -7.87 -13.73 9.34
C SER A 7 -7.06 -13.97 8.06
N LEU A 8 -6.66 -12.90 7.35
CA LEU A 8 -5.77 -12.97 6.19
C LEU A 8 -4.40 -13.58 6.56
N PHE A 9 -3.96 -13.37 7.80
CA PHE A 9 -2.64 -13.77 8.28
C PHE A 9 -2.64 -15.05 9.13
N LYS A 10 -3.78 -15.76 9.24
CA LYS A 10 -3.93 -16.94 10.13
C LYS A 10 -2.90 -18.06 9.90
N ASN A 11 -2.35 -18.15 8.68
CA ASN A 11 -1.37 -19.17 8.29
C ASN A 11 0.07 -18.61 8.22
N CYS A 12 0.28 -17.35 8.60
CA CYS A 12 1.61 -16.74 8.62
C CYS A 12 2.35 -17.15 9.89
N ARG A 13 3.66 -17.40 9.76
CA ARG A 13 4.53 -17.64 10.91
C ARG A 13 5.15 -16.31 11.39
N PRO A 14 5.46 -16.18 12.68
CA PRO A 14 6.20 -15.03 13.20
C PRO A 14 7.53 -14.85 12.45
N GLY A 15 7.86 -13.60 12.14
CA GLY A 15 9.09 -13.24 11.43
C GLY A 15 8.83 -12.37 10.20
N ARG A 16 9.88 -12.12 9.41
CA ARG A 16 9.79 -11.35 8.18
C ARG A 16 9.32 -12.25 7.05
N PHE A 17 8.24 -11.86 6.37
CA PHE A 17 7.74 -12.52 5.17
C PHE A 17 7.21 -11.48 4.17
N PRO A 18 7.23 -11.77 2.86
CA PRO A 18 6.65 -10.89 1.86
C PRO A 18 5.11 -10.91 1.97
N LEU A 19 4.49 -9.73 1.85
CA LEU A 19 3.03 -9.60 1.89
C LEU A 19 2.37 -10.11 0.59
N TRP A 20 3.03 -9.96 -0.56
CA TRP A 20 2.45 -10.28 -1.87
C TRP A 20 1.91 -11.71 -1.98
N PRO A 21 2.64 -12.77 -1.59
CA PRO A 21 2.11 -14.14 -1.64
C PRO A 21 0.84 -14.35 -0.81
N VAL A 22 0.67 -13.62 0.30
CA VAL A 22 -0.53 -13.69 1.14
C VAL A 22 -1.73 -13.10 0.40
N ILE A 23 -1.57 -11.91 -0.19
CA ILE A 23 -2.61 -11.24 -0.97
C ILE A 23 -2.95 -12.05 -2.21
N ALA A 24 -1.95 -12.53 -2.96
CA ALA A 24 -2.14 -13.32 -4.17
C ALA A 24 -2.94 -14.61 -3.89
N GLY A 25 -2.65 -15.29 -2.77
CA GLY A 25 -3.42 -16.47 -2.37
C GLY A 25 -4.86 -16.15 -1.95
N ALA A 26 -5.14 -14.96 -1.41
CA ALA A 26 -6.52 -14.53 -1.14
C ALA A 26 -7.25 -14.13 -2.42
N ALA A 27 -6.56 -13.44 -3.34
CA ALA A 27 -7.10 -13.02 -4.63
C ALA A 27 -7.50 -14.22 -5.50
N SER A 28 -6.74 -15.32 -5.48
CA SER A 28 -7.11 -16.55 -6.22
C SER A 28 -8.35 -17.27 -5.69
N ARG A 29 -8.92 -16.79 -4.58
CA ARG A 29 -10.15 -17.29 -3.96
C ARG A 29 -11.23 -16.21 -3.88
N ASP A 30 -11.16 -15.19 -4.74
CA ASP A 30 -12.09 -14.05 -4.78
C ASP A 30 -12.19 -13.28 -3.45
N GLY A 31 -11.18 -13.41 -2.59
CA GLY A 31 -11.15 -12.81 -1.25
C GLY A 31 -10.58 -11.39 -1.19
N VAL A 32 -10.35 -10.76 -2.34
CA VAL A 32 -9.75 -9.42 -2.45
C VAL A 32 -10.63 -8.55 -3.33
N SER A 33 -11.02 -7.39 -2.82
CA SER A 33 -11.61 -6.31 -3.59
C SER A 33 -10.58 -5.20 -3.81
N GLY A 34 -10.90 -4.30 -4.74
CA GLY A 34 -10.07 -3.13 -5.00
C GLY A 34 -10.90 -1.99 -5.60
N GLU A 35 -10.41 -0.78 -5.37
CA GLU A 35 -10.91 0.44 -6.00
C GLU A 35 -9.75 1.20 -6.64
N ARG A 36 -10.04 1.94 -7.71
CA ARG A 36 -9.05 2.82 -8.33
C ARG A 36 -9.09 4.17 -7.63
N TYR A 37 -7.96 4.57 -7.05
CA TYR A 37 -7.79 5.91 -6.51
C TYR A 37 -7.28 6.84 -7.62
N ASP A 38 -8.12 7.78 -8.03
CA ASP A 38 -7.82 8.74 -9.11
C ASP A 38 -7.19 10.06 -8.61
N GLY A 39 -6.90 10.15 -7.30
CA GLY A 39 -6.24 11.30 -6.71
C GLY A 39 -4.71 11.26 -6.83
N VAL A 40 -4.06 12.32 -6.33
CA VAL A 40 -2.60 12.41 -6.32
C VAL A 40 -2.02 11.48 -5.27
N TRP A 41 -1.07 10.65 -5.68
CA TRP A 41 -0.35 9.72 -4.81
C TRP A 41 1.15 9.81 -5.05
N PHE A 42 1.93 9.76 -3.97
CA PHE A 42 3.39 9.78 -4.01
C PHE A 42 3.95 8.57 -3.26
N ASP A 43 4.80 7.79 -3.92
CA ASP A 43 5.64 6.80 -3.27
C ASP A 43 6.90 7.48 -2.71
N VAL A 44 7.03 7.53 -1.38
CA VAL A 44 8.14 8.21 -0.71
C VAL A 44 8.91 7.20 0.13
N GLY A 45 9.94 6.62 -0.47
CA GLY A 45 10.89 5.70 0.14
C GLY A 45 12.30 6.28 0.35
N ALA A 46 12.60 7.45 -0.24
CA ALA A 46 13.92 8.07 -0.20
C ALA A 46 13.86 9.59 0.09
N PRO A 47 14.96 10.20 0.61
CA PRO A 47 14.96 11.62 1.00
C PRO A 47 14.66 12.61 -0.13
N ASP A 48 15.10 12.31 -1.35
CA ASP A 48 14.87 13.11 -2.55
C ASP A 48 13.38 13.10 -2.97
N GLN A 49 12.72 11.95 -2.88
CA GLN A 49 11.27 11.83 -3.12
C GLN A 49 10.46 12.66 -2.11
N LEU A 50 10.90 12.70 -0.84
CA LEU A 50 10.28 13.54 0.18
C LEU A 50 10.47 15.03 -0.12
N ALA A 51 11.64 15.44 -0.61
CA ALA A 51 11.89 16.82 -1.01
C ALA A 51 11.00 17.22 -2.20
N ALA A 52 10.82 16.34 -3.19
CA ALA A 52 9.92 16.56 -4.32
C ALA A 52 8.45 16.72 -3.87
N LEU A 53 7.98 15.86 -2.96
CA LEU A 53 6.64 15.96 -2.37
C LEU A 53 6.44 17.30 -1.66
N ARG A 54 7.42 17.74 -0.85
CA ARG A 54 7.33 19.04 -0.15
C ARG A 54 7.20 20.21 -1.12
N GLN A 55 7.97 20.20 -2.20
CA GLN A 55 7.85 21.24 -3.23
C GLN A 55 6.50 21.20 -3.96
N PHE A 56 5.97 20.01 -4.22
CA PHE A 56 4.63 19.87 -4.79
C PHE A 56 3.57 20.50 -3.88
N LEU A 57 3.56 20.14 -2.59
CA LEU A 57 2.59 20.67 -1.62
C LEU A 57 2.69 22.20 -1.47
N ALA A 58 3.91 22.76 -1.47
CA ALA A 58 4.11 24.21 -1.38
C ALA A 58 3.55 24.98 -2.58
N ARG A 59 3.46 24.36 -3.76
CA ARG A 59 2.85 24.95 -4.97
C ARG A 59 1.33 24.78 -5.03
N SER A 60 0.80 23.77 -4.34
CA SER A 60 -0.63 23.45 -4.33
C SER A 60 -1.41 24.21 -3.25
N ALA A 61 -0.73 24.78 -2.25
CA ALA A 61 -1.34 25.67 -1.28
C ALA A 61 -1.42 27.10 -1.83
N ILE A 62 -2.50 27.42 -2.54
CA ILE A 62 -2.93 28.79 -2.89
C ILE A 62 -4.35 28.97 -2.35
#